data_AF-A0A7C4VZU7-F1
#
_entry.id   AF-A0A7C4VZU7-F1
#
_cell.length_a   1.000
_cell.length_b   1.000
_cell.length_c   1.000
_cell.angle_alpha   90.00
_cell.angle_beta   90.00
_cell.angle_gamma   90.00
#
_symmetry.space_group_name_H-M   'P 1'
#
loop_
_entity.id
_entity.type
_entity.pdbx_description
1 polymer ?
#
loop_
_entity_poly.entity_id
_entity_poly.type
_entity_poly.pdbx_seq_one_letter_code
_entity_poly.pdbx_strand_id
1 'polypeptide(L)'
;MTLLGRLWRDGLTLARLPAVTIDLMLRETRDNDPFYERLTRAFYAETRSRKRWCPLLRNWRYGVALCPMPPRFEDWLARIEPAARRNLKKAQRLGYRFERIRHNDYLADMRAIHASAEVRQGRMPEALLRGEVKPCDDPPSRTNVHDYPYFGVLQNGVLCAYAGVFVCGEAFMIEQLYGHAARQADGVVPLLLSGMARELRERYPRAKYYLNEMYFGAGETLRRFKRKFAFLPHKVTWVLG
;
A
#
# COMPACT_ATOMS: atom_id res chain seq x y z
N MET A 1 22.64 8.46 -16.46
CA MET A 1 23.10 7.52 -15.39
C MET A 1 22.86 6.11 -15.88
N THR A 2 23.92 5.33 -16.11
CA THR A 2 23.83 4.01 -16.77
C THR A 2 23.09 2.98 -15.91
N LEU A 3 22.41 2.02 -16.56
CA LEU A 3 21.67 0.94 -15.90
C LEU A 3 22.57 0.15 -14.92
N LEU A 4 23.83 -0.09 -15.31
CA LEU A 4 24.85 -0.74 -14.49
C LEU A 4 25.17 0.02 -13.19
N GLY A 5 25.30 1.35 -13.24
CA GLY A 5 25.59 2.15 -12.04
C GLY A 5 24.42 2.17 -11.04
N ARG A 6 23.18 1.96 -11.50
CA ARG A 6 22.00 1.82 -10.64
C ARG A 6 21.94 0.44 -10.00
N LEU A 7 22.23 -0.62 -10.77
CA LEU A 7 22.28 -2.00 -10.27
C LEU A 7 23.38 -2.21 -9.21
N TRP A 8 24.55 -1.61 -9.38
CA TRP A 8 25.65 -1.69 -8.40
C TRP A 8 25.31 -1.01 -7.07
N ARG A 9 24.67 0.18 -7.11
CA ARG A 9 24.21 0.89 -5.91
C ARG A 9 23.09 0.15 -5.18
N ASP A 10 22.15 -0.42 -5.92
CA ASP A 10 21.09 -1.27 -5.36
C ASP A 10 21.69 -2.54 -4.73
N GLY A 11 22.73 -3.13 -5.35
CA GLY A 11 23.51 -4.26 -4.84
C GLY A 11 24.18 -4.03 -3.46
N LEU A 12 24.89 -2.92 -3.30
CA LEU A 12 25.51 -2.55 -2.01
C LEU A 12 24.46 -2.25 -0.92
N THR A 13 23.31 -1.70 -1.32
CA THR A 13 22.19 -1.40 -0.41
C THR A 13 21.50 -2.68 0.08
N LEU A 14 21.41 -3.71 -0.77
CA LEU A 14 20.80 -5.01 -0.43
C LEU A 14 21.49 -5.71 0.76
N ALA A 15 22.81 -5.58 0.90
CA ALA A 15 23.57 -6.21 1.97
C ALA A 15 23.34 -5.56 3.36
N ARG A 16 22.90 -4.30 3.40
CA ARG A 16 22.70 -3.51 4.64
C ARG A 16 21.24 -3.24 4.96
N LEU A 17 20.32 -3.95 4.31
CA LEU A 17 18.89 -3.72 4.57
C LEU A 17 18.54 -4.12 6.00
N PRO A 18 17.78 -3.27 6.73
CA PRO A 18 17.20 -3.68 8.00
C PRO A 18 16.34 -4.92 7.79
N ALA A 19 16.50 -5.90 8.69
CA ALA A 19 15.77 -7.15 8.64
C ALA A 19 14.59 -7.12 9.61
N VAL A 20 13.44 -7.62 9.16
CA VAL A 20 12.25 -7.81 9.99
C VAL A 20 11.65 -9.19 9.75
N THR A 21 10.98 -9.72 10.77
CA THR A 21 10.12 -10.89 10.66
C THR A 21 8.68 -10.43 10.80
N ILE A 22 7.82 -10.88 9.88
CA ILE A 22 6.40 -10.52 9.87
C ILE A 22 5.59 -11.81 10.01
N ASP A 23 4.83 -11.91 11.10
CA ASP A 23 3.87 -12.98 11.35
C ASP A 23 2.53 -12.65 10.66
N LEU A 24 2.10 -13.51 9.74
CA LEU A 24 0.81 -13.41 9.05
C LEU A 24 -0.35 -13.89 9.93
N MET A 25 -0.06 -14.54 11.06
CA MET A 25 -1.02 -14.96 12.08
C MET A 25 -2.19 -15.77 11.51
N LEU A 26 -1.95 -16.67 10.56
CA LEU A 26 -2.98 -17.49 9.90
C LEU A 26 -3.94 -18.14 10.91
N ARG A 27 -3.46 -18.60 12.07
CA ARG A 27 -4.31 -19.15 13.15
C ARG A 27 -5.47 -18.24 13.58
N GLU A 28 -5.34 -16.92 13.46
CA GLU A 28 -6.37 -15.93 13.82
C GLU A 28 -7.45 -15.78 12.74
N THR A 29 -7.30 -16.43 11.59
CA THR A 29 -8.35 -16.47 10.55
C THR A 29 -9.50 -17.42 10.90
N ARG A 30 -9.34 -18.28 11.92
CA ARG A 30 -10.34 -19.29 12.34
C ARG A 30 -11.69 -18.68 12.70
N ASP A 31 -11.69 -17.49 13.29
CA ASP A 31 -12.90 -16.78 13.71
C ASP A 31 -13.43 -15.81 12.63
N ASN A 32 -12.86 -15.87 11.42
CA ASN A 32 -13.20 -15.01 10.31
C ASN A 32 -13.83 -15.79 9.14
N ASP A 33 -14.16 -15.12 8.04
CA ASP A 33 -14.58 -15.80 6.82
C ASP A 33 -13.43 -16.64 6.23
N PRO A 34 -13.66 -17.89 5.77
CA PRO A 34 -12.65 -18.73 5.12
C PRO A 34 -11.93 -18.08 3.92
N PHE A 35 -12.52 -17.05 3.32
CA PHE A 35 -11.86 -16.19 2.34
C PHE A 35 -10.50 -15.66 2.83
N TYR A 36 -10.43 -15.17 4.08
CA TYR A 36 -9.20 -14.58 4.63
C TYR A 36 -8.11 -15.61 4.89
N GLU A 37 -8.49 -16.85 5.25
CA GLU A 37 -7.54 -17.95 5.34
C GLU A 37 -6.93 -18.24 3.97
N ARG A 38 -7.78 -18.38 2.93
CA ARG A 38 -7.31 -18.64 1.55
C ARG A 38 -6.41 -17.51 1.05
N LEU A 39 -6.81 -16.27 1.27
CA LEU A 39 -6.04 -15.09 0.87
C LEU A 39 -4.67 -15.04 1.55
N THR A 40 -4.62 -15.30 2.86
CA THR A 40 -3.38 -15.36 3.64
C THR A 40 -2.45 -16.47 3.15
N ARG A 41 -2.97 -17.67 2.90
CA ARG A 41 -2.19 -18.80 2.37
C ARG A 41 -1.67 -18.51 0.96
N ALA A 42 -2.49 -17.92 0.10
CA ALA A 42 -2.11 -17.54 -1.26
C ALA A 42 -0.96 -16.52 -1.24
N PHE A 43 -1.09 -15.47 -0.42
CA PHE A 43 -0.01 -14.49 -0.24
C PHE A 43 1.26 -15.14 0.31
N TYR A 44 1.16 -15.98 1.35
CA TYR A 44 2.32 -16.68 1.90
C TYR A 44 3.02 -17.56 0.84
N ALA A 45 2.27 -18.29 0.03
CA ALA A 45 2.81 -19.06 -1.08
C ALA A 45 3.54 -18.15 -2.10
N GLU A 46 2.99 -16.98 -2.40
CA GLU A 46 3.65 -15.99 -3.26
C GLU A 46 4.97 -15.51 -2.66
N THR A 47 5.03 -15.21 -1.36
CA THR A 47 6.29 -14.79 -0.70
C THR A 47 7.38 -15.87 -0.73
N ARG A 48 6.98 -17.15 -0.87
CA ARG A 48 7.91 -18.27 -1.01
C ARG A 48 8.30 -18.56 -2.46
N SER A 49 7.52 -18.07 -3.41
CA SER A 49 7.82 -18.19 -4.83
C SER A 49 9.13 -17.48 -5.19
N ARG A 50 9.73 -17.87 -6.31
CA ARG A 50 11.00 -17.29 -6.80
C ARG A 50 10.70 -16.24 -7.86
N LYS A 51 11.52 -15.18 -7.94
CA LYS A 51 11.36 -14.17 -8.99
C LYS A 51 11.67 -14.78 -10.36
N ARG A 52 10.79 -14.55 -11.34
CA ARG A 52 10.91 -15.11 -12.71
C ARG A 52 12.26 -14.81 -13.36
N TRP A 53 12.78 -13.58 -13.18
CA TRP A 53 14.04 -13.14 -13.78
C TRP A 53 15.29 -13.48 -12.94
N CYS A 54 15.12 -13.87 -11.67
CA CYS A 54 16.22 -14.30 -10.81
C CYS A 54 15.72 -15.36 -9.81
N PRO A 55 15.76 -16.65 -10.19
CA PRO A 55 15.21 -17.73 -9.38
C PRO A 55 15.88 -17.92 -8.01
N LEU A 56 17.07 -17.34 -7.80
CA LEU A 56 17.76 -17.38 -6.51
C LEU A 56 17.12 -16.44 -5.46
N LEU A 57 16.29 -15.49 -5.89
CA LEU A 57 15.64 -14.53 -5.02
C LEU A 57 14.17 -14.88 -4.82
N ARG A 58 13.76 -15.06 -3.56
CA ARG A 58 12.35 -15.18 -3.19
C ARG A 58 11.61 -13.87 -3.46
N ASN A 59 10.35 -13.99 -3.87
CA ASN A 59 9.48 -12.84 -3.98
C ASN A 59 9.23 -12.23 -2.59
N TRP A 60 8.95 -10.94 -2.52
CA TRP A 60 8.67 -10.25 -1.25
C TRP A 60 9.72 -10.37 -0.13
N ARG A 61 10.95 -10.83 -0.42
CA ARG A 61 12.01 -10.97 0.60
C ARG A 61 12.91 -9.75 0.71
N TYR A 62 13.30 -9.16 -0.41
CA TYR A 62 14.33 -8.11 -0.46
C TYR A 62 13.78 -6.83 -1.06
N GLY A 63 13.93 -5.73 -0.32
CA GLY A 63 13.47 -4.42 -0.73
C GLY A 63 11.96 -4.25 -0.66
N VAL A 64 11.30 -4.90 0.30
CA VAL A 64 9.90 -4.58 0.61
C VAL A 64 9.88 -3.17 1.18
N ALA A 65 9.09 -2.27 0.60
CA ALA A 65 9.01 -0.89 1.07
C ALA A 65 8.03 -0.85 2.24
N LEU A 66 8.54 -0.74 3.46
CA LEU A 66 7.71 -0.74 4.65
C LEU A 66 8.14 0.29 5.67
N CYS A 67 7.21 0.65 6.54
CA CYS A 67 7.42 1.50 7.70
C CYS A 67 7.04 0.70 8.96
N PRO A 68 7.99 0.44 9.88
CA PRO A 68 7.67 -0.03 11.22
C PRO A 68 6.87 1.06 11.94
N MET A 69 5.60 0.78 12.18
CA MET A 69 4.68 1.78 12.71
C MET A 69 4.96 2.02 14.19
N PRO A 70 5.15 3.29 14.61
CA PRO A 70 5.25 3.62 16.02
C PRO A 70 3.91 3.35 16.74
N PRO A 71 3.87 3.35 18.08
CA PRO A 71 2.65 3.14 18.84
C PRO A 71 1.56 4.19 18.54
N ARG A 72 1.95 5.44 18.31
CA ARG A 72 1.02 6.56 18.08
C ARG A 72 1.11 7.10 16.66
N PHE A 73 -0.01 7.56 16.13
CA PHE A 73 -0.08 8.15 14.79
C PHE A 73 0.77 9.44 14.68
N GLU A 74 0.80 10.25 15.73
CA GLU A 74 1.55 11.52 15.82
C GLU A 74 3.05 11.29 15.67
N ASP A 75 3.56 10.20 16.24
CA ASP A 75 4.97 9.80 16.13
C ASP A 75 5.31 9.43 14.67
N TRP A 76 4.37 8.80 13.95
CA TRP A 76 4.54 8.53 12.52
C TRP A 76 4.49 9.82 11.70
N LEU A 77 3.54 10.71 12.00
CA LEU A 77 3.38 11.99 11.31
C LEU A 77 4.60 12.90 11.49
N ALA A 78 5.29 12.82 12.63
CA ALA A 78 6.55 13.51 12.86
C ALA A 78 7.71 12.95 12.00
N ARG A 79 7.72 11.62 11.74
CA ARG A 79 8.76 10.93 10.95
C ARG A 79 8.69 11.17 9.45
N ILE A 80 7.50 11.38 8.87
CA ILE A 80 7.38 11.63 7.43
C ILE A 80 8.02 12.97 7.04
N GLU A 81 8.30 13.19 5.76
CA GLU A 81 8.93 14.44 5.34
C GLU A 81 7.99 15.65 5.50
N PRO A 82 8.51 16.86 5.76
CA PRO A 82 7.71 18.09 5.83
C PRO A 82 6.83 18.33 4.60
N ALA A 83 7.31 17.96 3.42
CA ALA A 83 6.55 18.07 2.17
C ALA A 83 5.30 17.17 2.15
N ALA A 84 5.29 16.05 2.92
CA ALA A 84 4.14 15.16 3.01
C ALA A 84 3.07 15.80 3.88
N ARG A 85 3.49 16.30 5.05
CA ARG A 85 2.62 17.06 5.96
C ARG A 85 2.00 18.28 5.30
N ARG A 86 2.77 19.02 4.48
CA ARG A 86 2.22 20.18 3.74
C ARG A 86 1.14 19.77 2.74
N ASN A 87 1.34 18.66 2.01
CA ASN A 87 0.32 18.17 1.06
C ASN A 87 -0.93 17.68 1.79
N LEU A 88 -0.77 16.98 2.92
CA LEU A 88 -1.88 16.59 3.78
C LEU A 88 -2.71 17.81 4.22
N LYS A 89 -2.05 18.83 4.79
CA LYS A 89 -2.71 20.08 5.23
C LYS A 89 -3.36 20.82 4.06
N LYS A 90 -2.73 20.82 2.87
CA LYS A 90 -3.29 21.41 1.65
C LYS A 90 -4.60 20.72 1.27
N ALA A 91 -4.61 19.39 1.20
CA ALA A 91 -5.80 18.62 0.86
C ALA A 91 -6.95 18.90 1.84
N GLN A 92 -6.66 18.87 3.15
CA GLN A 92 -7.65 19.19 4.17
C GLN A 92 -8.24 20.60 4.02
N ARG A 93 -7.39 21.61 3.79
CA ARG A 93 -7.83 23.00 3.55
C ARG A 93 -8.69 23.15 2.29
N LEU A 94 -8.45 22.32 1.27
CA LEU A 94 -9.25 22.28 0.05
C LEU A 94 -10.55 21.46 0.19
N GLY A 95 -10.88 21.00 1.41
CA GLY A 95 -12.13 20.30 1.70
C GLY A 95 -12.12 18.81 1.37
N TYR A 96 -10.96 18.23 1.04
CA TYR A 96 -10.85 16.79 0.86
C TYR A 96 -10.95 16.06 2.20
N ARG A 97 -11.68 14.95 2.23
CA ARG A 97 -11.85 14.10 3.42
C ARG A 97 -11.41 12.68 3.16
N PHE A 98 -10.78 12.06 4.15
CA PHE A 98 -10.43 10.65 4.13
C PHE A 98 -11.56 9.84 4.79
N GLU A 99 -11.97 8.74 4.16
CA GLU A 99 -13.04 7.87 4.65
C GLU A 99 -12.74 6.39 4.34
N ARG A 100 -13.22 5.47 5.18
CA ARG A 100 -13.36 4.06 4.80
C ARG A 100 -14.58 3.97 3.88
N ILE A 101 -14.42 3.38 2.70
CA ILE A 101 -15.45 3.34 1.67
C ILE A 101 -15.90 1.90 1.40
N ARG A 102 -17.11 1.76 0.85
CA ARG A 102 -17.55 0.51 0.23
C ARG A 102 -17.20 0.55 -1.25
N HIS A 103 -16.36 -0.38 -1.70
CA HIS A 103 -15.84 -0.41 -3.08
C HIS A 103 -16.94 -0.27 -4.15
N ASN A 104 -18.04 -1.01 -3.98
CA ASN A 104 -19.14 -1.06 -4.95
C ASN A 104 -19.92 0.25 -5.08
N ASP A 105 -19.85 1.15 -4.09
CA ASP A 105 -20.57 2.43 -4.12
C ASP A 105 -19.85 3.47 -5.02
N TYR A 106 -18.59 3.22 -5.43
CA TYR A 106 -17.74 4.20 -6.12
C TYR A 106 -17.14 3.69 -7.45
N LEU A 107 -17.72 2.64 -8.06
CA LEU A 107 -17.18 2.04 -9.29
C LEU A 107 -17.01 3.05 -10.44
N ALA A 108 -17.95 3.99 -10.58
CA ALA A 108 -17.89 5.04 -11.60
C ALA A 108 -16.74 6.02 -11.36
N ASP A 109 -16.54 6.46 -10.12
CA ASP A 109 -15.43 7.35 -9.78
C ASP A 109 -14.08 6.64 -9.91
N MET A 110 -14.00 5.36 -9.54
CA MET A 110 -12.79 4.54 -9.76
C MET A 110 -12.46 4.43 -11.24
N ARG A 111 -13.47 4.29 -12.12
CA ARG A 111 -13.28 4.32 -13.58
C ARG A 111 -12.66 5.65 -14.01
N ALA A 112 -13.21 6.77 -13.54
CA ALA A 112 -12.68 8.09 -13.86
C ALA A 112 -11.23 8.25 -13.38
N ILE A 113 -10.91 7.75 -12.19
CA ILE A 113 -9.54 7.74 -11.67
C ILE A 113 -8.61 6.93 -12.57
N HIS A 114 -8.99 5.73 -13.00
CA HIS A 114 -8.16 4.91 -13.89
C HIS A 114 -7.93 5.59 -15.24
N ALA A 115 -8.98 6.12 -15.85
CA ALA A 115 -8.91 6.80 -17.14
C ALA A 115 -8.15 8.15 -17.10
N SER A 116 -7.99 8.75 -15.91
CA SER A 116 -7.38 10.09 -15.79
C SER A 116 -5.90 10.19 -16.14
N ALA A 117 -5.17 9.08 -16.27
CA ALA A 117 -3.76 9.08 -16.67
C ALA A 117 -3.34 7.77 -17.35
N GLU A 118 -2.86 7.86 -18.59
CA GLU A 118 -2.32 6.73 -19.35
C GLU A 118 -0.97 6.22 -18.80
N VAL A 119 -0.21 7.11 -18.15
CA VAL A 119 1.11 6.81 -17.58
C VAL A 119 1.15 7.23 -16.12
N ARG A 120 1.50 6.29 -15.24
CA ARG A 120 1.71 6.52 -13.81
C ARG A 120 3.13 6.07 -13.41
N GLN A 121 3.27 4.84 -12.94
CA GLN A 121 4.56 4.20 -12.67
C GLN A 121 5.11 3.46 -13.89
N GLY A 122 4.49 3.68 -15.04
CA GLY A 122 4.61 2.96 -16.29
C GLY A 122 3.32 3.15 -17.09
N ARG A 123 3.27 2.60 -18.31
CA ARG A 123 2.04 2.57 -19.10
C ARG A 123 1.00 1.74 -18.37
N MET A 124 -0.18 2.32 -18.15
CA MET A 124 -1.30 1.61 -17.56
C MET A 124 -1.81 0.52 -18.52
N PRO A 125 -2.18 -0.67 -18.02
CA PRO A 125 -2.85 -1.69 -18.82
C PRO A 125 -4.11 -1.13 -19.48
N GLU A 126 -4.35 -1.48 -20.74
CA GLU A 126 -5.54 -1.02 -21.49
C GLU A 126 -6.85 -1.45 -20.80
N ALA A 127 -6.86 -2.63 -20.18
CA ALA A 127 -7.98 -3.11 -19.38
C ALA A 127 -8.31 -2.22 -18.18
N LEU A 128 -7.33 -1.50 -17.60
CA LEU A 128 -7.60 -0.52 -16.54
C LEU A 128 -8.05 0.83 -17.12
N LEU A 129 -7.47 1.26 -18.24
CA LEU A 129 -7.80 2.55 -18.85
C LEU A 129 -9.22 2.57 -19.46
N ARG A 130 -9.62 1.46 -20.08
CA ARG A 130 -10.85 1.38 -20.90
C ARG A 130 -11.83 0.32 -20.40
N GLY A 131 -11.37 -0.64 -19.61
CA GLY A 131 -12.21 -1.72 -19.12
C GLY A 131 -13.08 -1.31 -17.93
N GLU A 132 -13.89 -2.27 -17.49
CA GLU A 132 -14.77 -2.05 -16.37
C GLU A 132 -14.09 -2.27 -15.01
N VAL A 133 -14.40 -1.38 -14.06
CA VAL A 133 -14.06 -1.61 -12.66
C VAL A 133 -15.04 -2.65 -12.15
N LYS A 134 -14.52 -3.82 -11.82
CA LYS A 134 -15.35 -4.93 -11.33
C LYS A 134 -15.84 -4.66 -9.91
N PRO A 135 -17.07 -5.06 -9.58
CA PRO A 135 -17.51 -5.16 -8.20
C PRO A 135 -16.58 -6.05 -7.38
N CYS A 136 -16.54 -5.76 -6.08
CA CYS A 136 -15.87 -6.55 -5.07
C CYS A 136 -16.97 -7.31 -4.31
N ASP A 137 -16.85 -8.64 -4.32
CA ASP A 137 -17.75 -9.56 -3.61
C ASP A 137 -17.05 -10.21 -2.41
N ASP A 138 -15.94 -9.62 -1.96
CA ASP A 138 -15.20 -10.11 -0.80
C ASP A 138 -16.11 -10.04 0.44
N PRO A 139 -16.19 -11.12 1.23
CA PRO A 139 -17.01 -11.13 2.44
C PRO A 139 -16.45 -10.14 3.46
N PRO A 140 -17.31 -9.49 4.27
CA PRO A 140 -16.83 -8.58 5.30
C PRO A 140 -16.04 -9.35 6.36
N SER A 141 -14.95 -8.74 6.83
CA SER A 141 -14.19 -9.29 7.95
C SER A 141 -14.98 -9.22 9.26
N ARG A 142 -14.82 -10.26 10.09
CA ARG A 142 -15.33 -10.34 11.46
C ARG A 142 -14.29 -9.95 12.50
N THR A 143 -13.02 -9.79 12.10
CA THR A 143 -11.90 -9.48 13.00
C THR A 143 -11.10 -8.29 12.48
N ASN A 144 -10.21 -7.75 13.31
CA ASN A 144 -9.26 -6.71 12.91
C ASN A 144 -7.82 -7.25 12.77
N VAL A 145 -7.68 -8.56 12.60
CA VAL A 145 -6.37 -9.22 12.37
C VAL A 145 -6.19 -9.54 10.89
N HIS A 146 -7.28 -9.92 10.21
CA HIS A 146 -7.33 -10.12 8.77
C HIS A 146 -8.52 -9.33 8.22
N ASP A 147 -8.28 -8.47 7.25
CA ASP A 147 -9.33 -7.65 6.63
C ASP A 147 -8.88 -7.26 5.22
N TYR A 148 -9.83 -6.81 4.40
CA TYR A 148 -9.55 -6.23 3.09
C TYR A 148 -10.31 -4.90 2.93
N PRO A 149 -9.97 -3.86 3.72
CA PRO A 149 -10.67 -2.59 3.67
C PRO A 149 -10.32 -1.79 2.41
N TYR A 150 -11.31 -1.02 1.96
CA TYR A 150 -11.11 0.04 0.98
C TYR A 150 -11.20 1.41 1.65
N PHE A 151 -10.30 2.29 1.24
CA PHE A 151 -10.25 3.67 1.73
C PHE A 151 -10.30 4.64 0.56
N GLY A 152 -10.90 5.79 0.79
CA GLY A 152 -11.12 6.84 -0.19
C GLY A 152 -10.72 8.21 0.32
N VAL A 153 -10.41 9.09 -0.62
CA VAL A 153 -10.39 10.54 -0.40
C VAL A 153 -11.47 11.17 -1.25
N LEU A 154 -12.43 11.81 -0.61
CA LEU A 154 -13.60 12.40 -1.24
C LEU A 154 -13.55 13.92 -1.22
N GLN A 155 -14.15 14.53 -2.23
CA GLN A 155 -14.49 15.96 -2.25
C GLN A 155 -15.91 16.10 -2.76
N ASN A 156 -16.79 16.71 -1.97
CA ASN A 156 -18.21 16.89 -2.31
C ASN A 156 -18.91 15.57 -2.74
N GLY A 157 -18.59 14.46 -2.06
CA GLY A 157 -19.15 13.14 -2.37
C GLY A 157 -18.47 12.39 -3.50
N VAL A 158 -17.58 13.03 -4.27
CA VAL A 158 -16.85 12.40 -5.39
C VAL A 158 -15.52 11.82 -4.92
N LEU A 159 -15.27 10.55 -5.23
CA LEU A 159 -14.02 9.87 -4.92
C LEU A 159 -12.88 10.35 -5.83
N CYS A 160 -11.85 10.92 -5.22
CA CYS A 160 -10.71 11.54 -5.91
C CYS A 160 -9.42 10.70 -5.80
N ALA A 161 -9.33 9.82 -4.82
CA ALA A 161 -8.26 8.83 -4.68
C ALA A 161 -8.77 7.65 -3.86
N TYR A 162 -8.24 6.46 -4.09
CA TYR A 162 -8.63 5.27 -3.33
C TYR A 162 -7.49 4.27 -3.19
N ALA A 163 -7.63 3.42 -2.18
CA ALA A 163 -6.74 2.30 -1.94
C ALA A 163 -7.50 1.07 -1.44
N GLY A 164 -7.07 -0.09 -1.90
CA GLY A 164 -7.40 -1.38 -1.30
C GLY A 164 -6.23 -1.84 -0.47
N VAL A 165 -6.49 -2.30 0.75
CA VAL A 165 -5.45 -2.74 1.69
C VAL A 165 -5.72 -4.19 2.05
N PHE A 166 -4.70 -5.03 1.96
CA PHE A 166 -4.73 -6.34 2.56
C PHE A 166 -4.13 -6.27 3.98
N VAL A 167 -4.96 -6.54 4.98
CA VAL A 167 -4.51 -6.68 6.38
C VAL A 167 -4.37 -8.15 6.71
N CYS A 168 -3.21 -8.54 7.21
CA CYS A 168 -2.89 -9.93 7.53
C CYS A 168 -1.88 -10.02 8.66
N GLY A 169 -2.37 -10.24 9.89
CA GLY A 169 -1.53 -10.33 11.09
C GLY A 169 -0.78 -9.03 11.34
N GLU A 170 0.55 -9.08 11.27
CA GLU A 170 1.42 -7.92 11.48
C GLU A 170 1.54 -7.00 10.25
N ALA A 171 1.02 -7.41 9.09
CA ALA A 171 1.09 -6.65 7.85
C ALA A 171 -0.18 -5.84 7.56
N PHE A 172 -0.02 -4.56 7.29
CA PHE A 172 -1.04 -3.69 6.68
C PHE A 172 -0.51 -3.23 5.32
N MET A 173 -0.96 -3.87 4.25
CA MET A 173 -0.33 -3.80 2.94
C MET A 173 -1.21 -3.13 1.91
N ILE A 174 -0.70 -2.03 1.33
CA ILE A 174 -1.39 -1.31 0.27
C ILE A 174 -1.23 -2.10 -1.04
N GLU A 175 -2.33 -2.67 -1.55
CA GLU A 175 -2.36 -3.45 -2.80
C GLU A 175 -2.73 -2.57 -3.99
N GLN A 176 -3.68 -1.66 -3.80
CA GLN A 176 -4.11 -0.71 -4.82
C GLN A 176 -3.94 0.69 -4.28
N LEU A 177 -3.38 1.61 -5.08
CA LEU A 177 -3.23 3.01 -4.72
C LEU A 177 -3.35 3.90 -5.95
N TYR A 178 -4.50 4.56 -6.08
CA TYR A 178 -4.77 5.42 -7.21
C TYR A 178 -5.27 6.78 -6.76
N GLY A 179 -4.92 7.81 -7.53
CA GLY A 179 -5.43 9.18 -7.35
C GLY A 179 -5.73 9.79 -8.71
N HIS A 180 -6.81 10.56 -8.79
CA HIS A 180 -7.19 11.25 -10.02
C HIS A 180 -6.09 12.23 -10.44
N ALA A 181 -5.64 12.16 -11.70
CA ALA A 181 -4.48 12.94 -12.17
C ALA A 181 -4.66 14.45 -11.98
N ALA A 182 -5.84 14.97 -12.35
CA ALA A 182 -6.18 16.38 -12.18
C ALA A 182 -6.22 16.86 -10.72
N ARG A 183 -6.33 15.94 -9.73
CA ARG A 183 -6.38 16.26 -8.29
C ARG A 183 -5.09 15.92 -7.56
N GLN A 184 -4.10 15.37 -8.25
CA GLN A 184 -2.87 14.87 -7.63
C GLN A 184 -2.07 15.99 -6.95
N ALA A 185 -2.05 17.19 -7.55
CA ALA A 185 -1.39 18.37 -7.01
C ALA A 185 -2.03 18.89 -5.71
N ASP A 186 -3.27 18.50 -5.41
CA ASP A 186 -3.98 18.92 -4.20
C ASP A 186 -3.58 18.13 -2.96
N GLY A 187 -2.86 17.02 -3.14
CA GLY A 187 -2.40 16.18 -2.04
C GLY A 187 -3.36 15.04 -1.68
N VAL A 188 -4.24 14.63 -2.59
CA VAL A 188 -5.20 13.53 -2.37
C VAL A 188 -4.52 12.21 -1.98
N VAL A 189 -3.42 11.82 -2.64
CA VAL A 189 -2.68 10.59 -2.27
C VAL A 189 -1.95 10.74 -0.93
N PRO A 190 -1.26 11.87 -0.63
CA PRO A 190 -0.76 12.14 0.72
C PRO A 190 -1.81 12.08 1.83
N LEU A 191 -3.02 12.60 1.59
CA LEU A 191 -4.13 12.51 2.54
C LEU A 191 -4.56 11.05 2.72
N LEU A 192 -4.73 10.30 1.62
CA LEU A 192 -5.09 8.89 1.64
C LEU A 192 -4.10 8.04 2.45
N LEU A 193 -2.79 8.18 2.17
CA LEU A 193 -1.74 7.45 2.89
C LEU A 193 -1.70 7.79 4.38
N SER A 194 -1.90 9.06 4.74
CA SER A 194 -1.91 9.51 6.13
C SER A 194 -3.16 9.06 6.88
N GLY A 195 -4.32 9.07 6.22
CA GLY A 195 -5.56 8.54 6.78
C GLY A 195 -5.48 7.04 7.02
N MET A 196 -4.94 6.28 6.07
CA MET A 196 -4.67 4.85 6.25
C MET A 196 -3.67 4.59 7.38
N ALA A 197 -2.62 5.41 7.55
CA ALA A 197 -1.69 5.28 8.66
C ALA A 197 -2.37 5.48 10.03
N ARG A 198 -3.34 6.40 10.10
CA ARG A 198 -4.16 6.62 11.29
C ARG A 198 -5.07 5.44 11.56
N GLU A 199 -5.84 5.00 10.56
CA GLU A 199 -6.72 3.82 10.64
C GLU A 199 -5.98 2.56 11.07
N LEU A 200 -4.78 2.34 10.52
CA LEU A 200 -3.88 1.26 10.90
C LEU A 200 -3.63 1.27 12.42
N ARG A 201 -3.29 2.42 13.02
CA ARG A 201 -3.03 2.53 14.46
C ARG A 201 -4.28 2.43 15.32
N GLU A 202 -5.39 2.99 14.88
CA GLU A 202 -6.62 3.06 15.66
C GLU A 202 -7.41 1.74 15.64
N ARG A 203 -7.40 1.01 14.52
CA ARG A 203 -8.26 -0.18 14.34
C ARG A 203 -7.52 -1.50 14.26
N TYR A 204 -6.24 -1.51 13.90
CA TYR A 204 -5.47 -2.74 13.64
C TYR A 204 -4.27 -2.85 14.60
N PRO A 205 -4.49 -3.11 15.90
CA PRO A 205 -3.44 -3.12 16.91
C PRO A 205 -2.42 -4.25 16.72
N ARG A 206 -2.79 -5.33 15.99
CA ARG A 206 -1.88 -6.42 15.64
C ARG A 206 -0.95 -6.09 14.49
N ALA A 207 -1.37 -5.22 13.57
CA ALA A 207 -0.51 -4.75 12.49
C ALA A 207 0.67 -3.98 13.10
N LYS A 208 1.89 -4.24 12.65
CA LYS A 208 3.10 -3.53 13.11
C LYS A 208 3.81 -2.82 11.96
N TYR A 209 3.57 -3.29 10.75
CA TYR A 209 4.24 -2.82 9.56
C TYR A 209 3.21 -2.24 8.61
N TYR A 210 3.46 -1.02 8.15
CA TYR A 210 2.74 -0.40 7.06
C TYR A 210 3.52 -0.63 5.77
N LEU A 211 2.98 -1.44 4.87
CA LEU A 211 3.67 -1.88 3.66
C LEU A 211 3.11 -1.17 2.44
N ASN A 212 4.04 -0.84 1.55
CA ASN A 212 3.81 -0.52 0.17
C ASN A 212 4.51 -1.60 -0.68
N GLU A 213 4.18 -1.65 -1.96
CA GLU A 213 4.85 -2.43 -2.99
C GLU A 213 6.40 -2.36 -2.90
N MET A 214 7.08 -3.22 -3.65
CA MET A 214 8.55 -3.29 -3.71
C MET A 214 9.26 -1.94 -3.94
N TYR A 215 10.32 -1.68 -3.19
CA TYR A 215 11.17 -0.48 -3.30
C TYR A 215 12.11 -0.56 -4.51
N PHE A 216 12.71 -1.73 -4.75
CA PHE A 216 13.54 -1.96 -5.93
C PHE A 216 12.67 -2.28 -7.16
N GLY A 217 13.12 -1.85 -8.34
CA GLY A 217 12.29 -1.81 -9.56
C GLY A 217 11.52 -0.50 -9.75
N ALA A 218 11.27 0.25 -8.67
CA ALA A 218 10.69 1.59 -8.74
C ALA A 218 11.66 2.61 -9.37
N GLY A 219 11.13 3.51 -10.20
CA GLY A 219 11.84 4.71 -10.67
C GLY A 219 12.19 5.68 -9.54
N GLU A 220 13.13 6.59 -9.78
CA GLU A 220 13.64 7.52 -8.74
C GLU A 220 12.53 8.39 -8.13
N THR A 221 11.59 8.89 -8.95
CA THR A 221 10.44 9.66 -8.49
C THR A 221 9.59 8.88 -7.49
N LEU A 222 9.32 7.60 -7.78
CA LEU A 222 8.54 6.73 -6.90
C LEU A 222 9.31 6.38 -5.63
N ARG A 223 10.63 6.14 -5.70
CA ARG A 223 11.46 5.92 -4.51
C ARG A 223 11.48 7.15 -3.60
N ARG A 224 11.57 8.37 -4.16
CA ARG A 224 11.42 9.63 -3.40
C ARG A 224 10.05 9.73 -2.76
N PHE A 225 9.00 9.41 -3.50
CA PHE A 225 7.64 9.37 -2.95
C PHE A 225 7.50 8.36 -1.79
N LYS A 226 8.06 7.15 -1.91
CA LYS A 226 8.05 6.15 -0.83
C LYS A 226 8.80 6.64 0.42
N ARG A 227 10.00 7.18 0.25
CA ARG A 227 10.80 7.78 1.36
C ARG A 227 10.07 8.91 2.08
N LYS A 228 9.34 9.73 1.33
CA LYS A 228 8.54 10.84 1.86
C LYS A 228 7.51 10.40 2.92
N PHE A 229 7.07 9.14 2.89
CA PHE A 229 6.16 8.53 3.88
C PHE A 229 6.84 7.48 4.77
N ALA A 230 8.18 7.51 4.86
CA ALA A 230 8.99 6.57 5.63
C ALA A 230 8.85 5.09 5.18
N PHE A 231 8.42 4.83 3.95
CA PHE A 231 8.50 3.50 3.35
C PHE A 231 9.93 3.27 2.86
N LEU A 232 10.70 2.54 3.65
CA LEU A 232 12.10 2.23 3.39
C LEU A 232 12.26 0.75 3.00
N PRO A 233 13.26 0.40 2.19
CA PRO A 233 13.49 -0.99 1.82
C PRO A 233 13.93 -1.81 3.03
N HIS A 234 13.29 -2.96 3.22
CA HIS A 234 13.65 -3.93 4.25
C HIS A 234 13.89 -5.32 3.65
N LYS A 235 14.61 -6.15 4.39
CA LYS A 235 14.65 -7.60 4.20
C LYS A 235 13.60 -8.24 5.10
N VAL A 236 12.65 -8.97 4.52
CA VAL A 236 11.52 -9.54 5.25
C VAL A 236 11.61 -11.05 5.30
N THR A 237 11.41 -11.60 6.49
CA THR A 237 11.12 -13.02 6.71
C THR A 237 9.64 -13.16 7.04
N TRP A 238 8.91 -13.87 6.19
CA TRP A 238 7.48 -14.13 6.38
C TRP A 238 7.26 -15.42 7.17
N VAL A 239 6.45 -15.35 8.22
CA VAL A 239 6.01 -16.49 9.02
C VAL A 239 4.50 -16.63 8.81
N LEU A 240 4.04 -17.86 8.57
CA LEU A 240 2.62 -18.10 8.29
C LEU A 240 1.75 -17.92 9.54
N GLY A 241 2.24 -18.34 10.70
CA GLY A 241 1.64 -18.04 11.99
C GLY A 241 0.51 -18.95 12.44
#